data_AF-A0A3N5L9J4-F1
#
_entry.id   AF-A0A3N5L9J4-F1
#
_cell.length_a   1.000
_cell.length_b   1.000
_cell.length_c   1.000
_cell.angle_alpha   90.00
_cell.angle_beta   90.00
_cell.angle_gamma   90.00
#
_symmetry.space_group_name_H-M   'P 1'
#
loop_
_entity.id
_entity.type
_entity.pdbx_description
1 polymer ?
#
loop_
_entity_poly.entity_id
_entity_poly.type
_entity_poly.pdbx_seq_one_letter_code
_entity_poly.pdbx_strand_id
1 'polypeptide(L)'
;MIAQTDLSLEVDGLGASPLFLRREEESRWVANFRLPPGLEPGWKEVRLRLAGTGFGNSLRIAVDVPLQAEALRIAGAYDGYTWNSNQVQVSDRGVLSLWVAGLGENCDLHNVHIYLGETRLAVDYVGEPRDGLRQINSVVRGDLEPGEYPLRLSFGPASTEHAAAVRVNRVR
;
A
#
# COMPACT_ATOMS: atom_id res chain seq x y z
N MET A 1 -25.75 -13.30 10.90
CA MET A 1 -25.35 -11.88 10.92
C MET A 1 -24.25 -11.77 11.95
N ILE A 2 -23.08 -11.20 11.59
CA ILE A 2 -22.00 -10.99 12.56
C ILE A 2 -22.26 -9.65 13.24
N ALA A 3 -22.48 -9.65 14.55
CA ALA A 3 -22.59 -8.42 15.33
C ALA A 3 -21.21 -7.90 15.71
N GLN A 4 -21.11 -6.60 16.00
CA GLN A 4 -19.89 -5.98 16.50
C GLN A 4 -19.37 -6.68 17.77
N THR A 5 -20.27 -7.10 18.67
CA THR A 5 -19.93 -7.82 19.90
C THR A 5 -19.42 -9.23 19.67
N ASP A 6 -19.63 -9.79 18.47
CA ASP A 6 -19.14 -11.12 18.12
C ASP A 6 -17.67 -11.08 17.71
N LEU A 7 -17.09 -9.90 17.49
CA LEU A 7 -15.74 -9.74 16.97
C LEU A 7 -14.77 -9.33 18.07
N SER A 8 -13.64 -10.04 18.18
CA SER A 8 -12.58 -9.74 19.14
C SER A 8 -11.23 -9.74 18.44
N LEU A 9 -10.50 -8.64 18.57
CA LEU A 9 -9.09 -8.52 18.19
C LEU A 9 -8.23 -8.69 19.44
N GLU A 10 -7.06 -9.27 19.27
CA GLU A 10 -5.99 -9.27 20.26
C GLU A 10 -4.74 -8.66 19.63
N VAL A 11 -4.05 -7.80 20.38
CA VAL A 11 -2.76 -7.18 20.01
C VAL A 11 -1.75 -7.54 21.09
N ASP A 12 -0.74 -8.35 20.79
CA ASP A 12 0.26 -8.87 21.75
C ASP A 12 -0.37 -9.42 23.05
N GLY A 13 -1.43 -10.23 22.97
CA GLY A 13 -2.11 -10.74 24.17
C GLY A 13 -3.22 -9.84 24.72
N LEU A 14 -3.28 -8.57 24.32
CA LEU A 14 -4.22 -7.59 24.86
C LEU A 14 -5.48 -7.50 24.00
N GLY A 15 -6.65 -7.75 24.60
CA GLY A 15 -7.93 -7.66 23.93
C GLY A 15 -8.29 -6.23 23.52
N ALA A 16 -8.77 -6.07 22.29
CA ALA A 16 -9.28 -4.82 21.75
C ALA A 16 -10.73 -4.99 21.26
N SER A 17 -11.59 -4.06 21.69
CA SER A 17 -12.99 -4.03 21.26
C SER A 17 -13.13 -3.32 19.91
N PRO A 18 -13.94 -3.85 18.99
CA PRO A 18 -14.25 -3.16 17.74
C PRO A 18 -15.04 -1.89 18.05
N LEU A 19 -14.74 -0.81 17.34
CA LEU A 19 -15.50 0.43 17.34
C LEU A 19 -16.58 0.44 16.25
N PHE A 20 -16.31 -0.25 15.15
CA PHE A 20 -17.14 -0.24 13.96
C PHE A 20 -16.99 -1.58 13.24
N LEU A 21 -18.08 -2.07 12.66
CA LEU A 21 -18.11 -3.23 11.80
C LEU A 21 -19.11 -2.95 10.66
N ARG A 22 -18.66 -3.08 9.41
CA ARG A 22 -19.51 -2.92 8.22
C ARG A 22 -19.18 -3.97 7.19
N ARG A 23 -20.21 -4.41 6.47
CA ARG A 23 -20.06 -5.16 5.23
C ARG A 23 -19.92 -4.17 4.06
N GLU A 24 -18.80 -4.20 3.36
CA GLU A 24 -18.58 -3.34 2.18
C GLU A 24 -19.08 -4.00 0.89
N GLU A 25 -18.82 -5.30 0.73
CA GLU A 25 -19.21 -6.10 -0.43
C GLU A 25 -19.77 -7.44 0.03
N GLU A 26 -20.28 -8.27 -0.88
CA GLU A 26 -20.87 -9.56 -0.51
C GLU A 26 -19.92 -10.45 0.31
N SER A 27 -18.62 -10.38 0.07
CA SER A 27 -17.61 -11.19 0.76
C SER A 27 -16.66 -10.40 1.65
N ARG A 28 -16.81 -9.07 1.75
CA ARG A 28 -15.85 -8.19 2.45
C ARG A 28 -16.46 -7.50 3.66
N TRP A 29 -15.84 -7.72 4.81
CA TRP A 29 -16.12 -7.01 6.06
C TRP A 29 -14.95 -6.12 6.43
N VAL A 30 -15.26 -4.95 6.97
CA VAL A 30 -14.29 -3.99 7.50
C VAL A 30 -14.65 -3.68 8.94
N ALA A 31 -13.64 -3.73 9.81
CA ALA A 31 -13.77 -3.41 11.21
C ALA A 31 -12.64 -2.47 11.66
N ASN A 32 -12.97 -1.52 12.52
CA ASN A 32 -12.00 -0.62 13.13
C ASN A 32 -11.89 -0.93 14.62
N PHE A 33 -10.67 -0.93 15.15
CA PHE A 33 -10.38 -1.18 16.56
C PHE A 33 -9.56 -0.01 17.11
N ARG A 34 -9.71 0.25 18.41
CA ARG A 34 -8.68 1.04 19.12
C ARG A 34 -7.54 0.11 19.48
N LEU A 35 -6.32 0.56 19.27
CA LEU A 35 -5.17 -0.12 19.83
C LEU A 35 -5.24 -0.05 21.36
N PRO A 36 -4.87 -1.13 22.08
CA PRO A 36 -4.68 -1.09 23.52
C PRO A 36 -3.75 0.07 23.92
N PRO A 37 -4.07 0.82 25.00
CA PRO A 37 -3.19 1.88 25.48
C PRO A 37 -1.89 1.29 26.05
N GLY A 38 -0.78 2.03 25.93
CA GLY A 38 0.51 1.64 26.51
C GLY A 38 1.27 0.57 25.72
N LEU A 39 0.93 0.35 24.44
CA LEU A 39 1.77 -0.45 23.56
C LEU A 39 3.11 0.26 23.33
N GLU A 40 4.20 -0.46 23.58
CA GLU A 40 5.54 -0.01 23.19
C GLU A 40 5.66 0.07 21.67
N PRO A 41 6.48 0.97 21.11
CA PRO A 41 6.79 0.97 19.69
C PRO A 41 7.31 -0.40 19.19
N GLY A 42 7.00 -0.75 17.95
CA GLY A 42 7.47 -1.98 17.30
C GLY A 42 6.39 -2.73 16.52
N TRP A 43 6.76 -3.90 16.03
CA TRP A 43 5.83 -4.82 15.40
C TRP A 43 5.05 -5.59 16.46
N LYS A 44 3.73 -5.62 16.31
CA LYS A 44 2.78 -6.28 17.22
C LYS A 44 2.06 -7.40 16.52
N GLU A 45 2.03 -8.57 17.14
CA GLU A 45 1.19 -9.67 16.68
C GLU A 45 -0.28 -9.27 16.86
N VAL A 46 -1.09 -9.52 15.83
CA VAL A 46 -2.53 -9.32 15.89
C VAL A 46 -3.25 -10.55 15.40
N ARG A 47 -4.32 -10.90 16.09
CA ARG A 47 -5.18 -12.02 15.72
C ARG A 47 -6.63 -11.72 16.03
N LEU A 48 -7.53 -12.31 15.25
CA LEU A 48 -8.95 -12.03 15.29
C LEU A 48 -9.74 -13.32 15.46
N ARG A 49 -10.83 -13.24 16.21
CA ARG A 49 -11.79 -14.34 16.37
C ARG A 49 -13.22 -13.84 16.31
N LEU A 50 -14.13 -14.78 16.04
CA LEU A 50 -15.56 -14.60 16.23
C LEU A 50 -16.00 -15.26 17.55
N ALA A 51 -17.15 -14.84 18.07
CA ALA A 51 -17.75 -15.46 19.24
C ALA A 51 -17.99 -16.96 18.98
N GLY A 52 -17.56 -17.80 19.92
CA GLY A 52 -17.66 -19.24 19.80
C GLY A 52 -16.61 -19.90 18.89
N THR A 53 -15.68 -19.14 18.29
CA THR A 53 -14.56 -19.70 17.50
C THR A 53 -13.21 -19.52 18.20
N GLY A 54 -12.24 -20.32 17.77
CA GLY A 54 -10.82 -20.04 18.04
C GLY A 54 -10.36 -18.80 17.28
N PHE A 55 -9.14 -18.34 17.59
CA PHE A 55 -8.46 -17.32 16.79
C PHE A 55 -8.09 -17.85 15.41
N GLY A 56 -8.23 -16.99 14.41
CA GLY A 56 -7.74 -17.25 13.06
C GLY A 56 -6.22 -17.05 12.96
N ASN A 57 -5.76 -16.87 11.72
CA ASN A 57 -4.35 -16.58 11.44
C ASN A 57 -3.89 -15.31 12.14
N SER A 58 -2.63 -15.33 12.57
CA SER A 58 -1.97 -14.15 13.13
C SER A 58 -1.35 -13.32 12.00
N LEU A 59 -1.45 -12.01 12.14
CA LEU A 59 -0.77 -11.00 11.32
C LEU A 59 0.07 -10.12 12.24
N ARG A 60 0.73 -9.13 11.67
CA ARG A 60 1.50 -8.15 12.43
C ARG A 60 1.21 -6.73 11.95
N ILE A 61 1.17 -5.80 12.89
CA ILE A 61 1.01 -4.36 12.60
C ILE A 61 2.22 -3.59 13.14
N ALA A 62 2.55 -2.49 12.48
CA ALA A 62 3.57 -1.56 12.95
C ALA A 62 2.92 -0.52 13.87
N VAL A 63 3.40 -0.40 15.11
CA VAL A 63 3.00 0.65 16.06
C VAL A 63 4.21 1.54 16.29
N ASP A 64 4.10 2.82 15.96
CA ASP A 64 5.16 3.83 16.14
C ASP A 64 6.54 3.40 15.56
N VAL A 65 6.54 2.53 14.55
CA VAL A 65 7.77 2.13 13.84
C VAL A 65 8.15 3.26 12.87
N PRO A 66 9.36 3.82 12.98
CA PRO A 66 9.82 4.86 12.07
C PRO A 66 9.78 4.41 10.61
N LEU A 67 9.45 5.34 9.70
CA LEU A 67 9.55 5.11 8.26
C LEU A 67 11.03 5.24 7.85
N GLN A 68 11.75 4.11 7.81
CA GLN A 68 13.15 4.05 7.43
C GLN A 68 13.32 3.28 6.13
N ALA A 69 13.95 3.91 5.14
CA ALA A 69 14.43 3.24 3.94
C ALA A 69 15.91 2.93 4.07
N GLU A 70 16.35 1.77 3.57
CA GLU A 70 17.77 1.42 3.52
C GLU A 70 18.45 2.15 2.35
N ALA A 71 17.92 1.98 1.14
CA ALA A 71 18.33 2.67 -0.07
C ALA A 71 17.22 2.54 -1.14
N LEU A 72 16.35 3.55 -1.25
CA LEU A 72 15.26 3.50 -2.22
C LEU A 72 15.81 3.45 -3.65
N ARG A 73 15.26 2.53 -4.46
CA ARG A 73 15.57 2.45 -5.88
C ARG A 73 14.38 1.94 -6.67
N ILE A 74 13.97 2.67 -7.69
CA ILE A 74 12.99 2.19 -8.66
C ILE A 74 13.74 1.33 -9.70
N ALA A 75 13.62 0.02 -9.57
CA ALA A 75 14.27 -0.96 -10.42
C ALA A 75 13.63 -1.07 -11.82
N GLY A 76 12.35 -0.78 -11.93
CA GLY A 76 11.64 -0.74 -13.20
C GLY A 76 10.27 -0.09 -13.08
N ALA A 77 9.81 0.47 -14.19
CA ALA A 77 8.50 1.07 -14.35
C ALA A 77 7.86 0.51 -15.64
N TYR A 78 6.63 0.04 -15.55
CA TYR A 78 5.94 -0.62 -16.63
C TYR A 78 4.49 -0.19 -16.70
N ASP A 79 3.94 -0.12 -17.92
CA ASP A 79 2.51 -0.04 -18.10
C ASP A 79 1.83 -1.29 -17.49
N GLY A 80 0.85 -1.08 -16.63
CA GLY A 80 0.20 -2.14 -15.86
C GLY A 80 -0.69 -3.07 -16.69
N TYR A 81 -0.95 -2.75 -17.97
CA TYR A 81 -1.78 -3.56 -18.86
C TYR A 81 -0.96 -4.25 -19.96
N THR A 82 -0.04 -3.49 -20.57
CA THR A 82 0.74 -3.90 -21.73
C THR A 82 2.14 -4.35 -21.38
N TRP A 83 2.61 -4.10 -20.15
CA TRP A 83 3.96 -4.42 -19.66
C TRP A 83 5.10 -3.76 -20.44
N ASN A 84 4.79 -2.71 -21.20
CA ASN A 84 5.82 -1.94 -21.85
C ASN A 84 6.60 -1.11 -20.83
N SER A 85 7.93 -1.16 -20.92
CA SER A 85 8.81 -0.43 -20.01
C SER A 85 8.76 1.08 -20.24
N ASN A 86 8.85 1.84 -19.15
CA ASN A 86 9.01 3.31 -19.15
C ASN A 86 7.94 4.06 -19.95
N GLN A 87 6.74 3.48 -20.02
CA GLN A 87 5.60 4.15 -20.58
C GLN A 87 4.31 3.72 -19.89
N VAL A 88 3.26 4.51 -20.10
CA VAL A 88 1.91 4.19 -19.66
C VAL A 88 0.91 4.64 -20.73
N GLN A 89 -0.01 3.76 -21.07
CA GLN A 89 -1.15 4.04 -21.92
C GLN A 89 -2.30 4.54 -21.05
N VAL A 90 -2.84 5.70 -21.41
CA VAL A 90 -3.88 6.38 -20.64
C VAL A 90 -5.04 6.74 -21.55
N SER A 91 -6.22 6.20 -21.24
CA SER A 91 -7.50 6.72 -21.73
C SER A 91 -8.12 7.61 -20.64
N ASP A 92 -9.18 7.15 -19.96
CA ASP A 92 -9.69 7.79 -18.74
C ASP A 92 -8.84 7.44 -17.51
N ARG A 93 -8.18 6.28 -17.57
CA ARG A 93 -7.33 5.73 -16.51
C ARG A 93 -6.20 4.90 -17.12
N GLY A 94 -4.99 5.09 -16.61
CA GLY A 94 -3.84 4.21 -16.82
C GLY A 94 -3.34 3.63 -15.50
N VAL A 95 -2.54 2.58 -15.58
CA VAL A 95 -1.88 1.98 -14.41
C VAL A 95 -0.38 1.92 -14.67
N LEU A 96 0.40 2.39 -13.72
CA LEU A 96 1.85 2.26 -13.72
C LEU A 96 2.25 1.25 -12.63
N SER A 97 2.94 0.19 -13.02
CA SER A 97 3.48 -0.84 -12.13
C SER A 97 4.98 -0.64 -11.95
N LEU A 98 5.41 -0.46 -10.70
CA LEU A 98 6.78 -0.21 -10.31
C LEU A 98 7.35 -1.39 -9.53
N TRP A 99 8.64 -1.64 -9.69
CA TRP A 99 9.42 -2.52 -8.82
C TRP A 99 10.40 -1.70 -8.03
N VAL A 100 10.30 -1.74 -6.70
CA VAL A 100 11.01 -0.80 -5.82
C VAL A 100 11.79 -1.57 -4.76
N ALA A 101 13.09 -1.28 -4.65
CA ALA A 101 13.97 -1.79 -3.61
C ALA A 101 14.05 -0.81 -2.43
N GLY A 102 14.43 -1.32 -1.26
CA GLY A 102 14.80 -0.50 -0.09
C GLY A 102 13.63 0.10 0.69
N LEU A 103 12.39 -0.28 0.37
CA LEU A 103 11.22 0.07 1.16
C LEU A 103 11.25 -0.66 2.50
N GLY A 104 10.96 0.08 3.57
CA GLY A 104 10.76 -0.48 4.90
C GLY A 104 9.57 -1.44 4.93
N GLU A 105 9.59 -2.37 5.87
CA GLU A 105 8.53 -3.38 5.98
C GLU A 105 7.16 -2.80 6.31
N ASN A 106 7.12 -1.64 6.97
CA ASN A 106 5.91 -0.89 7.28
C ASN A 106 5.42 -0.01 6.12
N CYS A 107 5.88 -0.24 4.89
CA CYS A 107 5.37 0.48 3.72
C CYS A 107 3.92 0.09 3.41
N ASP A 108 3.08 1.07 3.10
CA ASP A 108 1.67 0.90 2.76
C ASP A 108 1.19 1.95 1.75
N LEU A 109 -0.09 1.89 1.39
CA LEU A 109 -0.75 2.79 0.43
C LEU A 109 -0.72 4.28 0.84
N HIS A 110 -0.55 4.57 2.14
CA HIS A 110 -0.64 5.92 2.70
C HIS A 110 0.73 6.56 2.94
N ASN A 111 1.79 5.76 3.07
CA ASN A 111 3.14 6.26 3.35
C ASN A 111 4.12 6.10 2.18
N VAL A 112 3.73 5.40 1.11
CA VAL A 112 4.41 5.42 -0.19
C VAL A 112 3.75 6.44 -1.10
N HIS A 113 4.55 7.34 -1.68
CA HIS A 113 4.07 8.35 -2.61
C HIS A 113 4.78 8.22 -3.95
N ILE A 114 4.02 8.22 -5.04
CA ILE A 114 4.53 8.18 -6.40
C ILE A 114 4.16 9.49 -7.10
N TYR A 115 5.11 10.06 -7.81
CA TYR A 115 4.95 11.30 -8.57
C TYR A 115 5.39 11.09 -10.01
N LEU A 116 4.58 11.57 -10.95
CA LEU A 116 4.90 11.63 -12.36
C LEU A 116 4.93 13.11 -12.77
N GLY A 117 6.14 13.66 -12.96
CA GLY A 117 6.35 15.10 -12.94
C GLY A 117 5.96 15.67 -11.57
N GLU A 118 5.12 16.70 -11.58
CA GLU A 118 4.58 17.32 -10.36
C GLU A 118 3.28 16.65 -9.87
N THR A 119 2.74 15.70 -10.62
CA THR A 119 1.47 15.04 -10.31
C THR A 119 1.69 13.88 -9.36
N ARG A 120 1.13 13.97 -8.15
CA ARG A 120 1.05 12.83 -7.23
C ARG A 120 0.01 11.83 -7.73
N LEU A 121 0.44 10.58 -7.92
CA LEU A 121 -0.42 9.49 -8.33
C LEU A 121 -1.07 8.81 -7.12
N ALA A 122 -2.25 8.22 -7.32
CA ALA A 122 -2.90 7.42 -6.31
C ALA A 122 -2.30 6.01 -6.29
N VAL A 123 -1.75 5.57 -5.17
CA VAL A 123 -1.26 4.19 -4.99
C VAL A 123 -2.45 3.30 -4.68
N ASP A 124 -2.67 2.26 -5.47
CA ASP A 124 -3.79 1.33 -5.27
C ASP A 124 -3.35 -0.08 -4.83
N TYR A 125 -2.05 -0.38 -4.95
CA TYR A 125 -1.48 -1.65 -4.51
C TYR A 125 -0.03 -1.51 -4.06
N VAL A 126 0.31 -2.15 -2.94
CA VAL A 126 1.67 -2.41 -2.48
C VAL A 126 1.78 -3.92 -2.22
N GLY A 127 2.70 -4.57 -2.92
CA GLY A 127 2.92 -6.01 -2.82
C GLY A 127 3.90 -6.40 -1.73
N GLU A 128 3.85 -7.68 -1.37
CA GLU A 128 4.91 -8.33 -0.59
C GLU A 128 6.25 -8.32 -1.33
N PRO A 129 7.38 -8.28 -0.61
CA PRO A 129 8.68 -8.24 -1.25
C PRO A 129 8.98 -9.59 -1.91
N ARG A 130 9.47 -9.55 -3.14
CA ARG A 130 10.00 -10.69 -3.88
C ARG A 130 11.37 -10.32 -4.42
N ASP A 131 12.39 -11.12 -4.11
CA ASP A 131 13.78 -10.87 -4.51
C ASP A 131 14.27 -9.45 -4.14
N GLY A 132 13.88 -8.96 -2.96
CA GLY A 132 14.23 -7.63 -2.46
C GLY A 132 13.48 -6.47 -3.11
N LEU A 133 12.49 -6.74 -3.96
CA LEU A 133 11.67 -5.74 -4.64
C LEU A 133 10.21 -5.86 -4.23
N ARG A 134 9.55 -4.74 -3.98
CA ARG A 134 8.09 -4.67 -3.86
C ARG A 134 7.49 -4.14 -5.14
N GLN A 135 6.43 -4.79 -5.60
CA GLN A 135 5.58 -4.23 -6.65
C GLN A 135 4.70 -3.13 -6.07
N ILE A 136 4.60 -2.01 -6.77
CA ILE A 136 3.69 -0.92 -6.41
C ILE A 136 2.91 -0.54 -7.66
N ASN A 137 1.58 -0.52 -7.57
CA ASN A 137 0.76 -0.02 -8.67
C ASN A 137 0.19 1.34 -8.30
N SER A 138 0.13 2.19 -9.32
CA SER A 138 -0.39 3.53 -9.18
C SER A 138 -1.22 3.95 -10.37
N VAL A 139 -2.26 4.73 -10.10
CA VAL A 139 -3.21 5.18 -11.10
C VAL A 139 -2.74 6.49 -11.74
N VAL A 140 -2.68 6.48 -13.07
CA VAL A 140 -2.49 7.67 -13.89
C VAL A 140 -3.86 8.12 -14.40
N ARG A 141 -4.24 9.37 -14.10
CA ARG A 141 -5.53 9.92 -14.51
C ARG A 141 -5.48 10.35 -15.99
N GLY A 142 -6.61 10.24 -16.68
CA GLY A 142 -6.74 10.64 -18.10
C GLY A 142 -6.55 12.12 -18.41
N ASP A 143 -6.59 12.97 -17.38
CA ASP A 143 -6.34 14.41 -17.47
C ASP A 143 -4.85 14.76 -17.55
N LEU A 144 -3.94 13.80 -17.38
CA LEU A 144 -2.51 14.02 -17.59
C LEU A 144 -2.20 14.07 -19.09
N GLU A 145 -1.56 15.16 -19.51
CA GLU A 145 -1.21 15.34 -20.92
C GLU A 145 -0.14 14.34 -21.38
N PRO A 146 -0.14 13.97 -22.68
CA PRO A 146 0.92 13.15 -23.24
C PRO A 146 2.29 13.83 -23.16
N GLY A 147 3.33 13.06 -22.85
CA GLY A 147 4.68 13.59 -22.71
C GLY A 147 5.62 12.66 -21.95
N GLU A 148 6.87 13.07 -21.79
CA GLU A 148 7.85 12.37 -20.96
C GLU A 148 7.98 13.08 -19.62
N TYR A 149 7.86 12.33 -18.53
CA TYR A 149 7.83 12.85 -17.18
C TYR A 149 8.86 12.15 -16.29
N PRO A 150 9.58 12.88 -15.42
CA PRO A 150 10.38 12.24 -14.39
C PRO A 150 9.46 11.45 -13.44
N LEU A 151 9.89 10.26 -13.05
CA LEU A 151 9.18 9.41 -12.10
C LEU A 151 9.90 9.43 -10.76
N ARG A 152 9.23 9.92 -9.71
CA ARG A 152 9.78 9.96 -8.35
C ARG A 152 8.94 9.13 -7.40
N LEU A 153 9.62 8.54 -6.41
CA LEU A 153 8.98 7.85 -5.30
C LEU A 153 9.53 8.41 -3.99
N SER A 154 8.66 8.58 -2.99
CA SER A 154 9.07 8.84 -1.61
C SER A 154 8.43 7.86 -0.63
N PHE A 155 9.17 7.60 0.45
CA PHE A 155 8.75 6.79 1.58
C PHE A 155 9.38 7.38 2.85
N GLY A 156 8.53 7.92 3.74
CA GLY A 156 9.00 8.70 4.88
C GLY A 156 9.88 9.89 4.45
N PRO A 157 11.05 10.10 5.07
CA PRO A 157 11.98 11.16 4.70
C PRO A 157 12.82 10.85 3.45
N ALA A 158 12.79 9.61 2.95
CA ALA A 158 13.58 9.18 1.82
C ALA A 158 12.84 9.39 0.49
N SER A 159 13.58 9.71 -0.56
CA SER A 159 13.08 9.80 -1.93
C SER A 159 14.09 9.27 -2.94
N THR A 160 13.60 8.85 -4.10
CA THR A 160 14.41 8.44 -5.25
C THR A 160 13.71 8.88 -6.53
N GLU A 161 14.50 9.08 -7.58
CA GLU A 161 14.02 9.24 -8.95
C GLU A 161 14.35 7.98 -9.76
N HIS A 162 13.50 7.62 -10.72
CA HIS A 162 13.79 6.57 -11.67
C HIS A 162 14.79 7.07 -12.71
N ALA A 163 15.73 6.22 -13.13
CA ALA A 163 16.79 6.61 -14.05
C ALA A 163 16.29 7.03 -15.44
N ALA A 164 15.09 6.60 -15.83
CA ALA A 164 14.44 6.98 -17.08
C ALA A 164 13.15 7.77 -16.81
N ALA A 165 12.85 8.72 -17.69
CA ALA A 165 11.53 9.32 -17.74
C ALA A 165 10.49 8.28 -18.19
N VAL A 166 9.24 8.45 -17.75
CA VAL A 166 8.11 7.64 -18.18
C VAL A 166 7.31 8.41 -19.22
N ARG A 167 7.05 7.78 -20.35
CA ARG A 167 6.23 8.35 -21.43
C ARG A 167 4.75 8.08 -21.20
N VAL A 168 3.96 9.14 -21.12
CA VAL A 168 2.49 9.09 -21.09
C VAL A 168 1.98 9.13 -22.53
N ASN A 169 1.26 8.09 -22.95
CA ASN A 169 0.63 7.99 -24.26
C ASN A 169 -0.88 8.03 -24.11
N ARG A 170 -1.57 8.91 -24.84
CA ARG A 170 -3.04 8.93 -24.87
C ARG A 170 -3.55 7.90 -25.87
N VAL A 171 -4.41 7.00 -25.42
CA VAL A 171 -5.12 6.06 -26.28
C VAL A 171 -6.47 6.67 -26.62
N ARG A 172 -6.84 6.64 -27.91
CA ARG A 172 -8.14 7.09 -28.39
C ARG A 172 -9.21 6.03 -28.20
#